data_AF-A0A3B0WMY8-F1
#
_entry.id   AF-A0A3B0WMY8-F1
#
_cell.length_a   1.000
_cell.length_b   1.000
_cell.length_c   1.000
_cell.angle_alpha   90.00
_cell.angle_beta   90.00
_cell.angle_gamma   90.00
#
_symmetry.space_group_name_H-M   'P 1'
#
loop_
_entity.id
_entity.type
_entity.pdbx_description
1 polymer ?
#
loop_
_entity_poly.entity_id
_entity_poly.type
_entity_poly.pdbx_seq_one_letter_code
_entity_poly.pdbx_strand_id
1 'polypeptide(L)'
;MFKSLIVGCFFLLPSLVLANEQAANRLAHQVSGFVEAKAKADYEQKLKSIQGLLSAHKRITNLNSDTAKELTLQKKVTPFIKKAEQLAEKHLFKEAKVSLENAYIATITSIRAQRTGQTLVRSLDFATEKEAYEYELGRYENYKMLVNMMIDERHAFERDSQTKPFFDEENRYHAQADALVEKGQYGEAAKHIEKASKSLVNLLRNSGIYIPGV
;
A
#
# COMPACT_ATOMS: atom_id res chain seq x y z
N MET A 1 26.68 -22.48 88.22
CA MET A 1 25.33 -21.89 88.12
C MET A 1 25.45 -20.60 87.31
N PHE A 2 24.55 -20.35 86.34
CA PHE A 2 24.40 -19.15 85.46
C PHE A 2 25.40 -18.98 84.30
N LYS A 3 25.07 -18.46 83.11
CA LYS A 3 23.85 -18.24 82.30
C LYS A 3 24.31 -17.77 80.89
N SER A 4 23.54 -18.11 79.86
CA SER A 4 23.32 -17.49 78.53
C SER A 4 24.02 -16.17 78.14
N LEU A 5 24.44 -16.05 76.86
CA LEU A 5 23.95 -14.97 75.97
C LEU A 5 24.19 -15.28 74.47
N ILE A 6 23.08 -15.32 73.73
CA ILE A 6 22.98 -15.12 72.27
C ILE A 6 22.87 -13.59 72.04
N VAL A 7 23.34 -13.07 70.90
CA VAL A 7 22.65 -12.11 70.00
C VAL A 7 23.64 -11.35 69.11
N GLY A 8 23.30 -11.28 67.81
CA GLY A 8 23.58 -10.14 66.93
C GLY A 8 24.49 -10.47 65.75
N CYS A 9 24.23 -10.04 64.52
CA CYS A 9 23.09 -9.37 63.94
C CYS A 9 23.16 -9.55 62.42
N PHE A 10 22.00 -9.68 61.80
CA PHE A 10 21.76 -9.68 60.36
C PHE A 10 21.99 -8.29 59.77
N PHE A 11 21.93 -8.20 58.43
CA PHE A 11 21.89 -7.01 57.57
C PHE A 11 23.20 -6.53 56.94
N LEU A 12 23.43 -6.99 55.72
CA LEU A 12 23.95 -6.21 54.60
C LEU A 12 23.61 -7.00 53.32
N LEU A 13 22.68 -6.47 52.49
CA LEU A 13 22.66 -6.57 51.01
C LEU A 13 21.24 -6.25 50.44
N PRO A 14 20.83 -4.97 50.30
CA PRO A 14 19.66 -4.60 49.48
C PRO A 14 20.04 -4.13 48.06
N SER A 15 21.30 -3.82 47.79
CA SER A 15 21.70 -3.01 46.63
C SER A 15 21.83 -3.77 45.30
N LEU A 16 22.09 -5.08 45.31
CA LEU A 16 22.23 -5.86 44.05
C LEU A 16 20.88 -6.23 43.40
N VAL A 17 19.81 -6.33 44.19
CA VAL A 17 18.48 -6.74 43.71
C VAL A 17 17.80 -5.60 42.93
N LEU A 18 17.97 -4.34 43.38
CA LEU A 18 17.33 -3.16 42.78
C LEU A 18 17.86 -2.81 41.39
N ALA A 19 19.16 -3.05 41.11
CA ALA A 19 19.75 -2.75 39.81
C ALA A 19 19.24 -3.69 38.70
N ASN A 20 18.98 -4.95 39.03
CA ASN A 20 18.49 -5.95 38.09
C ASN A 20 17.02 -5.70 37.69
N GLU A 21 16.22 -5.21 38.64
CA GLU A 21 14.80 -4.86 38.42
C GLU A 21 14.63 -3.64 37.51
N GLN A 22 15.49 -2.62 37.66
CA GLN A 22 15.48 -1.42 36.81
C GLN A 22 15.89 -1.72 35.36
N ALA A 23 16.84 -2.61 35.14
CA ALA A 23 17.25 -3.04 33.80
C ALA A 23 16.14 -3.85 33.10
N ALA A 24 15.48 -4.76 33.82
CA ALA A 24 14.36 -5.53 33.31
C ALA A 24 13.17 -4.65 32.92
N ASN A 25 12.82 -3.65 33.74
CA ASN A 25 11.75 -2.69 33.43
C ASN A 25 12.03 -1.83 32.20
N ARG A 26 13.28 -1.40 32.00
CA ARG A 26 13.69 -0.64 30.81
C ARG A 26 13.55 -1.46 29.53
N LEU A 27 13.99 -2.72 29.56
CA LEU A 27 13.86 -3.64 28.43
C LEU A 27 12.39 -3.94 28.11
N ALA A 28 11.57 -4.18 29.13
CA ALA A 28 10.13 -4.41 28.96
C ALA A 28 9.43 -3.19 28.31
N HIS A 29 9.76 -1.98 28.77
CA HIS A 29 9.22 -0.73 28.22
C HIS A 29 9.67 -0.47 26.77
N GLN A 30 10.93 -0.80 26.44
CA GLN A 30 11.44 -0.66 25.08
C GLN A 30 10.78 -1.66 24.12
N VAL A 31 10.58 -2.90 24.56
CA VAL A 31 9.86 -3.92 23.78
C VAL A 31 8.39 -3.55 23.60
N SER A 32 7.71 -3.06 24.63
CA SER A 32 6.32 -2.63 24.53
C SER A 32 6.15 -1.46 23.56
N GLY A 33 7.05 -0.47 23.61
CA GLY A 33 7.05 0.66 22.67
C GLY A 33 7.25 0.24 21.21
N PHE A 34 8.14 -0.72 20.95
CA PHE A 34 8.34 -1.27 19.60
C PHE A 34 7.10 -2.02 19.10
N VAL A 35 6.48 -2.84 19.95
CA VAL A 35 5.27 -3.61 19.61
C VAL A 35 4.10 -2.68 19.28
N GLU A 36 3.93 -1.59 20.04
CA GLU A 36 2.88 -0.59 19.78
C GLU A 36 3.16 0.17 18.48
N ALA A 37 4.39 0.65 18.26
CA ALA A 37 4.77 1.35 17.04
C ALA A 37 4.53 0.49 15.79
N LYS A 38 4.87 -0.80 15.86
CA LYS A 38 4.56 -1.74 14.78
C LYS A 38 3.05 -1.93 14.59
N ALA A 39 2.30 -2.10 15.68
CA ALA A 39 0.85 -2.27 15.59
C ALA A 39 0.16 -1.04 14.97
N LYS A 40 0.63 0.17 15.31
CA LYS A 40 0.19 1.43 14.72
C LYS A 40 0.48 1.48 13.22
N ALA A 41 1.72 1.20 12.82
CA ALA A 41 2.11 1.19 11.40
C ALA A 41 1.27 0.19 10.58
N ASP A 42 1.08 -1.03 11.11
CA ASP A 42 0.24 -2.05 10.49
C ASP A 42 -1.23 -1.59 10.33
N TYR A 43 -1.79 -0.90 11.33
CA TYR A 43 -3.13 -0.31 11.27
C TYR A 43 -3.21 0.79 10.20
N GLU A 44 -2.27 1.73 10.18
CA GLU A 44 -2.23 2.86 9.24
C GLU A 44 -2.11 2.37 7.79
N GLN A 45 -1.24 1.39 7.55
CA GLN A 45 -1.10 0.76 6.25
C GLN A 45 -2.41 0.10 5.80
N LYS A 46 -3.09 -0.62 6.69
CA LYS A 46 -4.36 -1.27 6.38
C LYS A 46 -5.46 -0.24 6.06
N LEU A 47 -5.52 0.86 6.80
CA LEU A 47 -6.47 1.95 6.56
C LEU A 47 -6.26 2.56 5.17
N LYS A 48 -5.00 2.88 4.83
CA LYS A 48 -4.63 3.39 3.50
C LYS A 48 -5.07 2.44 2.38
N SER A 49 -4.85 1.14 2.54
CA SER A 49 -5.29 0.13 1.57
C SER A 49 -6.81 0.12 1.39
N ILE A 50 -7.58 0.22 2.47
CA ILE A 50 -9.06 0.24 2.39
C ILE A 50 -9.55 1.51 1.71
N GLN A 51 -8.96 2.67 2.00
CA GLN A 51 -9.30 3.93 1.33
C GLN A 51 -9.05 3.83 -0.19
N GLY A 52 -7.91 3.25 -0.58
CA GLY A 52 -7.60 2.99 -1.99
C GLY A 52 -8.63 2.07 -2.66
N LEU A 53 -9.01 0.99 -1.97
CA LEU A 53 -10.00 0.03 -2.47
C LEU A 53 -11.42 0.62 -2.57
N LEU A 54 -11.85 1.43 -1.60
CA LEU A 54 -13.15 2.12 -1.67
C LEU A 54 -13.18 3.10 -2.83
N SER A 55 -12.10 3.84 -3.06
CA SER A 55 -11.95 4.71 -4.22
C SER A 55 -12.02 3.92 -5.53
N ALA A 56 -11.36 2.75 -5.60
CA ALA A 56 -11.44 1.86 -6.75
C ALA A 56 -12.85 1.30 -6.97
N HIS A 57 -13.53 0.88 -5.91
CA HIS A 57 -14.90 0.39 -5.97
C HIS A 57 -15.86 1.45 -6.52
N LYS A 58 -15.77 2.69 -6.01
CA LYS A 58 -16.56 3.83 -6.50
C LYS A 58 -16.33 4.10 -7.99
N ARG A 59 -15.09 4.01 -8.47
CA ARG A 59 -14.80 4.14 -9.92
C ARG A 59 -15.47 3.03 -10.72
N ILE A 60 -15.39 1.79 -10.26
CA ILE A 60 -15.98 0.64 -10.95
C ILE A 60 -17.52 0.76 -11.00
N THR A 61 -18.16 1.10 -9.89
CA THR A 61 -19.62 1.26 -9.84
C THR A 61 -20.10 2.44 -10.68
N ASN A 62 -19.36 3.54 -10.73
CA ASN A 62 -19.66 4.64 -11.64
C ASN A 62 -19.58 4.19 -13.12
N LEU A 63 -18.52 3.47 -13.51
CA LEU A 63 -18.38 2.94 -14.87
C LEU A 63 -19.51 1.97 -15.24
N ASN A 64 -19.94 1.14 -14.29
CA ASN A 64 -21.04 0.19 -14.47
C ASN A 64 -22.43 0.85 -14.31
N SER A 65 -22.51 2.14 -13.98
CA SER A 65 -23.75 2.83 -13.61
C SER A 65 -24.52 2.14 -12.46
N ASP A 66 -23.81 1.47 -11.54
CA ASP A 66 -24.36 0.67 -10.44
C ASP A 66 -24.11 1.33 -9.06
N THR A 67 -24.66 2.54 -8.90
CA THR A 67 -24.52 3.34 -7.67
C THR A 67 -25.20 2.69 -6.45
N ALA A 68 -26.16 1.78 -6.67
CA ALA A 68 -26.81 1.02 -5.61
C ALA A 68 -25.83 0.08 -4.89
N LYS A 69 -24.91 -0.55 -5.61
CA LYS A 69 -23.85 -1.38 -5.00
C LYS A 69 -22.82 -0.56 -4.24
N GLU A 70 -22.50 0.65 -4.70
CA GLU A 70 -21.67 1.59 -3.94
C GLU A 70 -22.32 1.89 -2.58
N LEU A 71 -23.59 2.31 -2.57
CA LEU A 71 -24.32 2.61 -1.33
C LEU A 71 -24.41 1.39 -0.40
N THR A 72 -24.64 0.21 -0.97
CA THR A 72 -24.71 -1.04 -0.20
C THR A 72 -23.37 -1.37 0.46
N LEU A 73 -22.27 -1.24 -0.27
CA LEU A 73 -20.94 -1.45 0.29
C LEU A 73 -20.63 -0.41 1.38
N GLN A 74 -20.90 0.87 1.12
CA GLN A 74 -20.66 1.96 2.07
C GLN A 74 -21.39 1.71 3.41
N LYS A 75 -22.66 1.30 3.37
CA LYS A 75 -23.43 0.92 4.57
C LYS A 75 -22.77 -0.23 5.34
N LYS A 76 -22.15 -1.17 4.64
CA LYS A 76 -21.48 -2.34 5.26
C LYS A 76 -20.12 -2.00 5.85
N VAL A 77 -19.32 -1.15 5.18
CA VAL A 77 -17.92 -0.87 5.57
C VAL A 77 -17.77 0.28 6.56
N THR A 78 -18.65 1.29 6.49
CA THR A 78 -18.59 2.48 7.38
C THR A 78 -18.55 2.12 8.86
N PRO A 79 -19.37 1.17 9.39
CA PRO A 79 -19.31 0.80 10.80
C PRO A 79 -17.97 0.21 11.23
N PHE A 80 -17.32 -0.58 10.36
CA PHE A 80 -16.01 -1.17 10.65
C PHE A 80 -14.89 -0.14 10.70
N ILE A 81 -14.92 0.85 9.79
CA ILE A 81 -13.96 1.95 9.76
C ILE A 81 -14.12 2.82 11.01
N LYS A 82 -15.36 3.23 11.33
CA LYS A 82 -15.65 4.02 12.53
C LYS A 82 -15.22 3.29 13.82
N LYS A 83 -15.49 1.98 13.91
CA LYS A 83 -15.02 1.17 15.04
C LYS A 83 -13.49 1.11 15.11
N ALA A 84 -12.81 1.01 13.97
CA ALA A 84 -11.36 1.00 13.93
C ALA A 84 -10.75 2.33 14.39
N GLU A 85 -11.31 3.46 13.95
CA GLU A 85 -10.91 4.80 14.38
C GLU A 85 -11.07 4.97 15.90
N GLN A 86 -12.22 4.58 16.45
CA GLN A 86 -12.47 4.62 17.91
C GLN A 86 -11.52 3.73 18.73
N LEU A 87 -11.06 2.61 18.17
CA LEU A 87 -10.06 1.74 18.81
C LEU A 87 -8.66 2.35 18.72
N ALA A 88 -8.31 2.95 17.58
CA ALA A 88 -7.04 3.62 17.37
C ALA A 88 -6.89 4.86 18.27
N GLU A 89 -7.95 5.63 18.51
CA GLU A 89 -7.99 6.73 19.49
C GLU A 89 -7.63 6.27 20.92
N LYS A 90 -7.86 4.99 21.22
CA LYS A 90 -7.55 4.35 22.51
C LYS A 90 -6.22 3.60 22.48
N HIS A 91 -5.39 3.78 21.44
CA HIS A 91 -4.14 3.05 21.21
C HIS A 91 -4.31 1.52 21.05
N LEU A 92 -5.53 1.04 20.81
CA LEU A 92 -5.86 -0.37 20.59
C LEU A 92 -5.67 -0.73 19.10
N PHE A 93 -4.45 -0.54 18.59
CA PHE A 93 -4.15 -0.65 17.16
C PHE A 93 -4.34 -2.06 16.59
N LYS A 94 -4.11 -3.11 17.39
CA LYS A 94 -4.31 -4.50 16.96
C LYS A 94 -5.78 -4.78 16.69
N GLU A 95 -6.65 -4.37 17.60
CA GLU A 95 -8.10 -4.50 17.51
C GLU A 95 -8.66 -3.61 16.39
N ALA A 96 -8.12 -2.40 16.25
CA ALA A 96 -8.46 -1.49 15.16
C ALA A 96 -8.17 -2.15 13.79
N LYS A 97 -6.99 -2.75 13.63
CA LYS A 97 -6.61 -3.50 12.42
C LYS A 97 -7.55 -4.66 12.13
N VAL A 98 -7.97 -5.42 13.16
CA VAL A 98 -8.95 -6.52 13.00
C VAL A 98 -10.29 -5.99 12.49
N SER A 99 -10.75 -4.83 12.99
CA SER A 99 -11.97 -4.19 12.47
C SER A 99 -11.81 -3.81 11.00
N LEU A 100 -10.66 -3.27 10.60
CA LEU A 100 -10.33 -2.95 9.21
C LEU A 100 -10.26 -4.19 8.30
N GLU A 101 -9.83 -5.35 8.80
CA GLU A 101 -9.81 -6.61 8.03
C GLU A 101 -11.20 -6.97 7.49
N ASN A 102 -12.26 -6.74 8.27
CA ASN A 102 -13.63 -6.98 7.84
C ASN A 102 -14.09 -6.02 6.73
N ALA A 103 -13.71 -4.73 6.83
CA ALA A 103 -13.97 -3.76 5.77
C ALA A 103 -13.21 -4.12 4.49
N TYR A 104 -11.97 -4.57 4.62
CA TYR A 104 -11.14 -5.03 3.51
C TYR A 104 -11.82 -6.19 2.78
N ILE A 105 -12.21 -7.25 3.48
CA ILE A 105 -12.85 -8.45 2.90
C ILE A 105 -14.14 -8.07 2.17
N ALA A 106 -14.99 -7.23 2.78
CA ALA A 106 -16.24 -6.78 2.16
C ALA A 106 -15.96 -6.01 0.85
N THR A 107 -14.96 -5.12 0.86
CA THR A 107 -14.60 -4.29 -0.29
C THR A 107 -14.04 -5.12 -1.43
N ILE A 108 -13.07 -6.01 -1.18
CA ILE A 108 -12.50 -6.87 -2.23
C ILE A 108 -13.52 -7.82 -2.82
N THR A 109 -14.47 -8.31 -2.01
CA THR A 109 -15.54 -9.22 -2.47
C THR A 109 -16.47 -8.48 -3.42
N SER A 110 -16.84 -7.24 -3.08
CA SER A 110 -17.69 -6.42 -3.92
C SER A 110 -16.99 -6.03 -5.24
N ILE A 111 -15.72 -5.61 -5.18
CA ILE A 111 -14.90 -5.35 -6.38
C ILE A 111 -14.83 -6.59 -7.28
N ARG A 112 -14.56 -7.77 -6.72
CA ARG A 112 -14.50 -9.02 -7.50
C ARG A 112 -15.83 -9.30 -8.18
N ALA A 113 -16.94 -9.26 -7.43
CA ALA A 113 -18.27 -9.47 -7.99
C ALA A 113 -18.64 -8.46 -9.10
N GLN A 114 -18.12 -7.23 -9.02
CA GLN A 114 -18.28 -6.22 -10.06
C GLN A 114 -17.42 -6.43 -11.30
N ARG A 115 -16.36 -7.22 -11.22
CA ARG A 115 -15.44 -7.48 -12.33
C ARG A 115 -15.50 -8.89 -12.88
N THR A 116 -16.07 -9.84 -12.15
CA THR A 116 -16.27 -11.22 -12.61
C THR A 116 -17.18 -11.25 -13.82
N GLY A 117 -16.75 -11.93 -14.89
CA GLY A 117 -17.51 -12.06 -16.13
C GLY A 117 -17.50 -10.82 -17.04
N GLN A 118 -16.87 -9.72 -16.61
CA GLN A 118 -16.67 -8.56 -17.47
C GLN A 118 -15.39 -8.73 -18.29
N THR A 119 -15.52 -8.89 -19.60
CA THR A 119 -14.42 -8.55 -20.51
C THR A 119 -14.42 -7.03 -20.63
N LEU A 120 -13.38 -6.39 -20.10
CA LEU A 120 -13.22 -4.95 -20.23
C LEU A 120 -12.80 -4.64 -21.68
N VAL A 121 -13.76 -4.65 -22.61
CA VAL A 121 -13.53 -4.15 -23.97
C VAL A 121 -13.61 -2.64 -23.89
N ARG A 122 -12.44 -2.01 -23.75
CA ARG A 122 -12.36 -0.56 -23.91
C ARG A 122 -12.38 -0.26 -25.41
N SER A 123 -13.45 0.38 -25.88
CA SER A 123 -13.46 0.95 -27.22
C SER A 123 -12.40 2.03 -27.29
N LEU A 124 -11.48 1.94 -28.25
CA LEU A 124 -10.49 2.99 -28.55
C LEU A 124 -11.11 4.03 -29.50
N ASP A 125 -12.32 4.49 -29.16
CA ASP A 125 -12.99 5.55 -29.90
C ASP A 125 -12.74 6.87 -29.18
N PHE A 126 -11.72 7.59 -29.63
CA PHE A 126 -11.31 8.87 -29.05
C PHE A 126 -11.89 10.00 -29.90
N ALA A 127 -12.55 10.96 -29.27
CA ALA A 127 -13.10 12.12 -29.97
C ALA A 127 -11.99 13.06 -30.48
N THR A 128 -10.81 13.03 -29.85
CA THR A 128 -9.64 13.84 -30.23
C THR A 128 -8.32 13.08 -30.01
N GLU A 129 -7.27 13.51 -30.71
CA GLU A 129 -5.91 13.00 -30.47
C GLU A 129 -5.40 13.30 -29.05
N LYS A 130 -5.87 14.40 -28.45
CA LYS A 130 -5.54 14.76 -27.07
C LYS A 130 -6.12 13.75 -26.08
N GLU A 131 -7.36 13.32 -26.30
CA GLU A 131 -7.99 12.28 -25.48
C GLU A 131 -7.27 10.93 -25.63
N ALA A 132 -6.85 10.58 -26.85
CA ALA A 132 -6.02 9.40 -27.10
C ALA A 132 -4.67 9.47 -26.36
N TYR A 133 -4.03 10.65 -26.35
CA TYR A 133 -2.81 10.90 -25.59
C TYR A 133 -3.01 10.75 -24.08
N GLU A 134 -4.04 11.40 -23.52
CA GLU A 134 -4.37 11.32 -22.09
C GLU A 134 -4.67 9.88 -21.66
N TYR A 135 -5.33 9.11 -22.53
CA TYR A 135 -5.55 7.68 -22.33
C TYR A 135 -4.24 6.89 -22.24
N GLU A 136 -3.33 7.06 -23.20
CA GLU A 136 -2.04 6.37 -23.19
C GLU A 136 -1.18 6.81 -22.00
N LEU A 137 -1.23 8.09 -21.62
CA LEU A 137 -0.56 8.60 -20.42
C LEU A 137 -1.06 7.91 -19.16
N GLY A 138 -2.37 7.76 -19.00
CA GLY A 138 -2.94 7.01 -17.88
C GLY A 138 -2.50 5.53 -17.87
N ARG A 139 -2.35 4.88 -19.03
CA ARG A 139 -1.80 3.51 -19.11
C ARG A 139 -0.35 3.46 -18.66
N TYR A 140 0.47 4.38 -19.15
CA TYR A 140 1.86 4.54 -18.75
C TYR A 140 2.00 4.73 -17.24
N GLU A 141 1.23 5.64 -16.64
CA GLU A 141 1.26 5.91 -15.20
C GLU A 141 0.93 4.67 -14.36
N ASN A 142 -0.02 3.85 -14.82
CA ASN A 142 -0.35 2.58 -14.17
C ASN A 142 0.84 1.60 -14.21
N TYR A 143 1.54 1.49 -15.34
CA TYR A 143 2.75 0.64 -15.43
C TYR A 143 3.89 1.18 -14.57
N LYS A 144 4.09 2.51 -14.54
CA LYS A 144 5.09 3.15 -13.69
C LYS A 144 4.84 2.90 -12.20
N MET A 145 3.59 3.04 -11.78
CA MET A 145 3.17 2.71 -10.41
C MET A 145 3.40 1.23 -10.10
N LEU A 146 3.07 0.32 -11.01
CA LEU A 146 3.32 -1.11 -10.83
C LEU A 146 4.81 -1.39 -10.68
N VAL A 147 5.67 -0.84 -11.56
CA VAL A 147 7.13 -0.98 -11.46
C VAL A 147 7.65 -0.50 -10.11
N ASN A 148 7.23 0.69 -9.66
CA ASN A 148 7.65 1.21 -8.35
C ASN A 148 7.20 0.31 -7.20
N MET A 149 5.95 -0.19 -7.22
CA MET A 149 5.46 -1.14 -6.23
C MET A 149 6.30 -2.44 -6.21
N MET A 150 6.74 -2.91 -7.38
CA MET A 150 7.55 -4.12 -7.48
C MET A 150 8.95 -3.94 -6.91
N ILE A 151 9.53 -2.74 -7.02
CA ILE A 151 10.84 -2.41 -6.44
C ILE A 151 10.72 -2.12 -4.94
N ASP A 152 9.87 -1.17 -4.59
CA ASP A 152 9.86 -0.54 -3.25
C ASP A 152 9.15 -1.41 -2.22
N GLU A 153 8.07 -2.11 -2.60
CA GLU A 153 7.25 -2.89 -1.66
C GLU A 153 7.48 -4.39 -1.77
N ARG A 154 7.78 -4.90 -2.97
CA ARG A 154 7.92 -6.34 -3.22
C ARG A 154 9.36 -6.80 -3.37
N HIS A 155 10.30 -5.88 -3.58
CA HIS A 155 11.71 -6.20 -3.86
C HIS A 155 11.88 -7.29 -4.92
N ALA A 156 11.01 -7.26 -5.94
CA ALA A 156 10.99 -8.28 -6.99
C ALA A 156 12.18 -8.13 -7.95
N PHE A 157 12.68 -6.91 -8.11
CA PHE A 157 13.89 -6.56 -8.83
C PHE A 157 14.39 -5.19 -8.36
N GLU A 158 15.62 -4.84 -8.70
CA GLU A 158 16.27 -3.60 -8.28
C GLU A 158 16.58 -2.70 -9.48
N ARG A 159 16.91 -1.43 -9.20
CA ARG A 159 17.46 -0.51 -10.20
C ARG A 159 18.97 -0.73 -10.29
N ASP A 160 19.39 -1.47 -11.30
CA ASP A 160 20.76 -1.93 -11.53
C ASP A 160 21.16 -1.83 -13.00
N SER A 161 22.34 -2.33 -13.37
CA SER A 161 22.82 -2.30 -14.75
C SER A 161 21.95 -3.10 -15.74
N GLN A 162 21.22 -4.12 -15.26
CA GLN A 162 20.36 -4.97 -16.09
C GLN A 162 19.02 -4.28 -16.39
N THR A 163 18.47 -3.57 -15.41
CA THR A 163 17.17 -2.88 -15.53
C THR A 163 17.30 -1.46 -16.07
N LYS A 164 18.48 -0.84 -15.94
CA LYS A 164 18.77 0.53 -16.40
C LYS A 164 18.36 0.80 -17.87
N PRO A 165 18.64 -0.07 -18.85
CA PRO A 165 18.27 0.20 -20.24
C PRO A 165 16.77 0.44 -20.45
N PHE A 166 15.91 -0.24 -19.69
CA PHE A 166 14.45 -0.05 -19.77
C PHE A 166 14.03 1.31 -19.23
N PHE A 167 14.64 1.76 -18.13
CA PHE A 167 14.39 3.08 -17.57
C PHE A 167 14.95 4.20 -18.44
N ASP A 168 16.13 4.01 -19.03
CA ASP A 168 16.71 4.98 -19.95
C ASP A 168 15.81 5.16 -21.19
N GLU A 169 15.32 4.04 -21.74
CA GLU A 169 14.42 4.06 -22.89
C GLU A 169 13.06 4.68 -22.56
N GLU A 170 12.48 4.32 -21.42
CA GLU A 170 11.23 4.89 -20.93
C GLU A 170 11.34 6.42 -20.74
N ASN A 171 12.37 6.88 -20.03
CA ASN A 171 12.60 8.32 -19.82
C ASN A 171 12.81 9.06 -21.14
N ARG A 172 13.55 8.46 -22.09
CA ARG A 172 13.78 9.06 -23.41
C ARG A 172 12.46 9.26 -24.15
N TYR A 173 11.60 8.24 -24.20
CA TYR A 173 10.33 8.35 -24.90
C TYR A 173 9.34 9.28 -24.19
N HIS A 174 9.32 9.30 -22.85
CA HIS A 174 8.51 10.25 -22.10
C HIS A 174 8.92 11.70 -22.41
N ALA A 175 10.22 12.00 -22.34
CA ALA A 175 10.72 13.35 -22.66
C ALA A 175 10.41 13.78 -24.11
N GLN A 176 10.45 12.84 -25.06
CA GLN A 176 10.03 13.10 -26.44
C GLN A 176 8.53 13.40 -26.54
N ALA A 177 7.69 12.70 -25.78
CA ALA A 177 6.26 12.97 -25.73
C ALA A 177 5.97 14.36 -25.13
N ASP A 178 6.63 14.73 -24.03
CA ASP A 178 6.48 16.04 -23.39
C ASP A 178 6.76 17.18 -24.39
N ALA A 179 7.87 17.08 -25.14
CA ALA A 179 8.24 18.07 -26.15
C ALA A 179 7.25 18.16 -27.33
N LEU A 180 6.51 17.09 -27.62
CA LEU A 180 5.46 17.07 -28.65
C LEU A 180 4.15 17.67 -28.12
N VAL A 181 3.81 17.42 -26.85
CA VAL A 181 2.65 18.00 -26.18
C VAL A 181 2.75 19.52 -26.11
N GLU A 182 3.94 20.06 -25.81
CA GLU A 182 4.19 21.51 -25.83
C GLU A 182 3.87 22.16 -27.19
N LYS A 183 3.96 21.38 -28.28
CA LYS A 183 3.64 21.80 -29.65
C LYS A 183 2.21 21.45 -30.08
N GLY A 184 1.40 20.88 -29.18
CA GLY A 184 0.05 20.40 -29.47
C GLY A 184 -0.01 19.14 -30.34
N GLN A 185 1.10 18.42 -30.52
CA GLN A 185 1.21 17.24 -31.38
C GLN A 185 0.82 15.96 -30.62
N TYR A 186 -0.43 15.89 -30.18
CA TYR A 186 -0.91 14.83 -29.29
C TYR A 186 -0.88 13.43 -29.92
N GLY A 187 -1.20 13.28 -31.22
CA GLY A 187 -1.15 11.99 -31.89
C GLY A 187 0.24 11.35 -31.90
N GLU A 188 1.29 12.14 -32.14
CA GLU A 188 2.67 11.65 -32.07
C GLU A 188 3.14 11.47 -30.63
N ALA A 189 2.75 12.37 -29.71
CA ALA A 189 3.05 12.22 -28.29
C ALA A 189 2.50 10.89 -27.73
N ALA A 190 1.27 10.50 -28.13
CA ALA A 190 0.65 9.25 -27.72
C ALA A 190 1.47 8.03 -28.12
N LYS A 191 2.03 8.02 -29.35
CA LYS A 191 2.92 6.94 -29.82
C LYS A 191 4.20 6.84 -29.00
N HIS A 192 4.75 7.97 -28.56
CA HIS A 192 5.94 7.98 -27.69
C HIS A 192 5.61 7.47 -26.28
N ILE A 193 4.47 7.85 -25.71
CA ILE A 193 4.00 7.30 -24.42
C ILE A 193 3.72 5.79 -24.50
N GLU A 194 3.17 5.31 -25.62
CA GLU A 194 2.98 3.88 -25.85
C GLU A 194 4.33 3.13 -25.83
N LYS A 195 5.37 3.69 -26.45
CA LYS A 195 6.72 3.12 -26.41
C LYS A 195 7.32 3.15 -25.00
N ALA A 196 7.14 4.24 -24.26
CA ALA A 196 7.55 4.34 -22.87
C ALA A 196 6.88 3.24 -22.01
N SER A 197 5.57 3.03 -22.20
CA SER A 197 4.80 1.96 -21.55
C SER A 197 5.36 0.57 -21.90
N LYS A 198 5.67 0.32 -23.18
CA LYS A 198 6.25 -0.95 -23.63
C LYS A 198 7.58 -1.24 -22.97
N SER A 199 8.46 -0.25 -22.79
CA SER A 199 9.74 -0.43 -22.08
C SER A 199 9.51 -0.86 -20.63
N LEU A 200 8.54 -0.26 -19.93
CA LEU A 200 8.18 -0.67 -18.55
C LEU A 200 7.56 -2.06 -18.49
N VAL A 201 6.71 -2.43 -19.46
CA VAL A 201 6.16 -3.78 -19.53
C VAL A 201 7.25 -4.82 -19.80
N ASN A 202 8.19 -4.51 -20.68
CA ASN A 202 9.31 -5.39 -20.99
C ASN A 202 10.21 -5.59 -19.76
N LEU A 203 10.45 -4.52 -18.99
CA LEU A 203 11.11 -4.62 -17.69
C LEU A 203 10.39 -5.60 -16.78
N LEU A 204 9.07 -5.41 -16.56
CA LEU A 204 8.28 -6.29 -15.70
C LEU A 204 8.38 -7.76 -16.14
N ARG A 205 8.23 -8.03 -17.44
CA ARG A 205 8.32 -9.39 -17.99
C ARG A 205 9.71 -10.00 -17.85
N ASN A 206 10.75 -9.24 -18.12
CA ASN A 206 12.14 -9.71 -17.97
C ASN A 206 12.49 -9.97 -16.51
N SER A 207 11.87 -9.26 -15.58
CA SER A 207 11.94 -9.53 -14.14
C SER A 207 11.00 -10.66 -13.67
N GLY A 208 10.40 -11.43 -14.59
CA GLY A 208 9.57 -12.60 -14.27
C GLY A 208 8.10 -12.30 -13.95
N ILE A 209 7.63 -11.06 -14.14
CA ILE A 209 6.25 -10.66 -13.86
C ILE A 209 5.41 -10.76 -15.13
N TYR A 210 4.41 -11.65 -15.12
CA TYR A 210 3.52 -11.81 -16.26
C TYR A 210 2.52 -10.65 -16.39
N ILE A 211 2.56 -9.97 -17.53
CA ILE A 211 1.62 -8.90 -17.91
C ILE A 211 0.87 -9.34 -19.17
N PRO A 212 -0.43 -9.69 -19.09
CA PRO A 212 -1.24 -10.05 -20.25
C PRO A 212 -1.65 -8.84 -21.09
N GLY A 213 -1.84 -9.04 -22.39
CA GLY A 213 -2.57 -8.13 -23.29
C GLY A 213 -1.90 -6.77 -23.53
N VAL A 214 -0.66 -6.78 -24.06
CA VAL A 214 -0.09 -5.58 -24.71
C VAL A 214 -0.18 -5.68 -26.22
#